data_AF-A0A3A6TC76-F1
#
_entry.id   AF-A0A3A6TC76-F1
#
_cell.length_a   1.000
_cell.length_b   1.000
_cell.length_c   1.000
_cell.angle_alpha   90.00
_cell.angle_beta   90.00
_cell.angle_gamma   90.00
#
_symmetry.space_group_name_H-M   'P 1'
#
loop_
_entity.id
_entity.type
_entity.pdbx_description
1 polymer ?
#
loop_
_entity_poly.entity_id
_entity_poly.type
_entity_poly.pdbx_seq_one_letter_code
_entity_poly.pdbx_strand_id
1 'polypeptide(L)'
;MIIDYKTELIHEHTAINCVSEFLAEACNALESSTSSKDIEDFDLPIGVILQCIANSHKLDYIRLAKNSRSKQYQIIKEFDGAFKPRHQKAVALYQSASRDKIIDGLKPHQYIHQYLLNSQEVTSAQTQSAQIVVKHLDEAFDISKQYLSLSKGQRLYRGVSISEKELQKYIDSSEGGQPFVNTNYMSTSLSESIAKAFSALSYLGKLRIEPDVANDLTDIVLVLTNRKEELPFIVPDALKKVNHNQGQMEVLLPRDIQLLPTHFEFDEFNAKIYADIV
;
A
#
# COMPACT_ATOMS: atom_id res chain seq x y z
N MET A 1 0.06 18.41 8.43
CA MET A 1 1.53 18.30 8.46
C MET A 1 1.98 17.79 7.09
N ILE A 2 2.93 18.48 6.44
CA ILE A 2 3.47 18.04 5.14
C ILE A 2 4.52 16.97 5.41
N ILE A 3 4.25 15.73 5.00
CA ILE A 3 5.21 14.64 5.10
C ILE A 3 6.05 14.65 3.82
N ASP A 4 6.98 15.59 3.74
CA ASP A 4 7.94 15.66 2.65
C ASP A 4 9.21 14.92 3.03
N TYR A 5 9.30 13.66 2.62
CA TYR A 5 10.51 12.88 2.79
C TYR A 5 11.61 13.31 1.81
N LYS A 6 11.32 13.90 0.65
CA LYS A 6 12.38 14.25 -0.33
C LYS A 6 13.34 15.32 0.20
N THR A 7 12.87 16.21 1.07
CA THR A 7 13.73 17.22 1.73
C THR A 7 14.42 16.72 3.00
N GLU A 8 13.98 15.61 3.59
CA GLU A 8 14.51 15.06 4.86
C GLU A 8 15.36 13.78 4.66
N LEU A 9 15.20 13.10 3.54
CA LEU A 9 15.97 11.94 3.13
C LEU A 9 17.34 12.38 2.60
N ILE A 10 18.38 11.80 3.17
CA ILE A 10 19.77 11.99 2.77
C ILE A 10 20.26 10.57 2.55
N HIS A 11 20.21 10.12 1.29
CA HIS A 11 20.73 8.85 0.76
C HIS A 11 19.74 7.68 0.61
N GLU A 12 19.77 7.12 -0.61
CA GLU A 12 18.86 6.13 -1.18
C GLU A 12 19.26 4.68 -0.85
N HIS A 13 19.24 4.18 0.39
CA HIS A 13 19.49 2.74 0.59
C HIS A 13 18.63 1.99 1.65
N THR A 14 17.98 0.92 1.16
CA THR A 14 17.46 -0.33 1.78
C THR A 14 15.96 -0.53 2.15
N ALA A 15 15.28 -1.48 1.46
CA ALA A 15 14.02 -2.22 1.75
C ALA A 15 14.28 -3.64 1.26
N ILE A 16 15.47 -4.11 1.61
CA ILE A 16 16.06 -5.30 1.02
C ILE A 16 15.22 -6.52 1.40
N ASN A 17 14.73 -6.62 2.65
CA ASN A 17 14.15 -7.88 3.14
C ASN A 17 12.78 -8.23 2.56
N CYS A 18 11.84 -7.28 2.45
CA CYS A 18 10.50 -7.57 1.94
C CYS A 18 10.54 -7.89 0.43
N VAL A 19 11.46 -7.25 -0.30
CA VAL A 19 11.61 -7.44 -1.74
C VAL A 19 12.51 -8.65 -2.05
N SER A 20 13.50 -8.96 -1.20
CA SER A 20 14.40 -10.11 -1.39
C SER A 20 13.71 -11.46 -1.19
N GLU A 21 12.78 -11.57 -0.24
CA GLU A 21 12.01 -12.81 -0.04
C GLU A 21 11.13 -13.09 -1.26
N PHE A 22 10.50 -12.05 -1.82
CA PHE A 22 9.71 -12.16 -3.05
C PHE A 22 10.57 -12.42 -4.29
N LEU A 23 11.72 -11.75 -4.40
CA LEU A 23 12.68 -11.99 -5.50
C LEU A 23 13.17 -13.44 -5.46
N ALA A 24 13.52 -13.96 -4.27
CA ALA A 24 13.93 -15.34 -4.11
C ALA A 24 12.79 -16.32 -4.47
N GLU A 25 11.55 -16.03 -4.06
CA GLU A 25 10.39 -16.85 -4.46
C GLU A 25 10.09 -16.77 -5.96
N ALA A 26 10.25 -15.60 -6.60
CA ALA A 26 10.08 -15.41 -8.04
C ALA A 26 11.17 -16.15 -8.84
N CYS A 27 12.43 -16.07 -8.40
CA CYS A 27 13.53 -16.83 -8.99
C CYS A 27 13.30 -18.36 -8.87
N ASN A 28 12.84 -18.83 -7.70
CA ASN A 28 12.50 -20.25 -7.53
C ASN A 28 11.35 -20.69 -8.43
N ALA A 29 10.35 -19.83 -8.66
CA ALA A 29 9.24 -20.11 -9.56
C ALA A 29 9.69 -20.18 -11.02
N LEU A 30 10.55 -19.24 -11.44
CA LEU A 30 11.20 -19.23 -12.76
C LEU A 30 12.03 -20.48 -13.01
N GLU A 31 12.84 -20.90 -12.04
CA GLU A 31 13.64 -22.14 -12.13
C GLU A 31 12.77 -23.40 -12.28
N SER A 32 11.52 -23.36 -11.84
CA SER A 32 10.57 -24.46 -11.95
C SER A 32 9.67 -24.42 -13.20
N SER A 33 9.67 -23.31 -13.95
CA SER A 33 8.90 -23.19 -15.21
C SER A 33 9.70 -23.76 -16.40
N THR A 34 9.03 -24.52 -17.25
CA THR A 34 9.61 -25.11 -18.49
C THR A 34 9.19 -24.35 -19.76
N SER A 35 8.44 -23.26 -19.64
CA SER A 35 7.91 -22.45 -20.74
C SER A 35 8.78 -21.20 -20.95
N SER A 36 9.31 -21.03 -22.16
CA SER A 36 10.10 -19.85 -22.53
C SER A 36 9.28 -18.57 -22.65
N LYS A 37 7.94 -18.66 -22.76
CA LYS A 37 7.03 -17.51 -22.78
C LYS A 37 6.88 -16.89 -21.39
N ASP A 38 6.90 -17.72 -20.36
CA ASP A 38 6.76 -17.25 -18.98
C ASP A 38 7.95 -16.36 -18.61
N ILE A 39 9.16 -16.65 -19.12
CA ILE A 39 10.42 -15.98 -18.77
C ILE A 39 10.42 -14.48 -19.14
N GLU A 40 9.87 -14.09 -20.30
CA GLU A 40 9.83 -12.69 -20.74
C GLU A 40 8.86 -11.84 -19.89
N ASP A 41 7.79 -12.43 -19.36
CA ASP A 41 6.80 -11.77 -18.50
C ASP A 41 7.34 -11.47 -17.07
N PHE A 42 8.45 -12.10 -16.66
CA PHE A 42 9.08 -11.88 -15.36
C PHE A 42 10.23 -10.84 -15.37
N ASP A 43 10.87 -10.59 -16.52
CA ASP A 43 12.08 -9.75 -16.60
C ASP A 43 11.80 -8.28 -16.23
N LEU A 44 10.71 -7.71 -16.75
CA LEU A 44 10.35 -6.32 -16.48
C LEU A 44 9.94 -6.10 -15.00
N PRO A 45 9.06 -6.93 -14.40
CA PRO A 45 8.76 -6.86 -12.97
C PRO A 45 9.99 -7.03 -12.07
N ILE A 46 10.88 -8.01 -12.38
CA ILE A 46 12.11 -8.24 -11.61
C ILE A 46 13.07 -7.04 -11.71
N GLY A 47 13.22 -6.43 -12.88
CA GLY A 47 14.03 -5.23 -13.06
C GLY A 47 13.55 -4.04 -12.20
N VAL A 48 12.23 -3.83 -12.13
CA VAL A 48 11.61 -2.78 -11.27
C VAL A 48 11.82 -3.08 -9.78
N ILE A 49 11.67 -4.34 -9.39
CA ILE A 49 11.91 -4.84 -8.03
C ILE A 49 13.38 -4.61 -7.61
N LEU A 50 14.33 -4.94 -8.47
CA LEU A 50 15.77 -4.71 -8.25
C LEU A 50 16.10 -3.21 -8.16
N GLN A 51 15.49 -2.37 -9.00
CA GLN A 51 15.63 -0.91 -8.93
C GLN A 51 15.06 -0.34 -7.61
N CYS A 52 13.98 -0.92 -7.09
CA CYS A 52 13.43 -0.55 -5.78
C CYS A 52 14.29 -1.03 -4.61
N ILE A 53 14.89 -2.23 -4.71
CA ILE A 53 15.87 -2.73 -3.74
C ILE A 53 17.06 -1.76 -3.64
N ALA A 54 17.53 -1.26 -4.79
CA ALA A 54 18.64 -0.32 -4.85
C ALA A 54 18.34 1.03 -4.16
N ASN A 55 17.08 1.50 -4.21
CA ASN A 55 16.68 2.86 -3.85
C ASN A 55 16.13 3.08 -2.43
N SER A 56 16.08 2.05 -1.61
CA SER A 56 15.08 2.10 -0.55
C SER A 56 15.46 2.94 0.70
N HIS A 57 14.51 3.18 1.62
CA HIS A 57 14.53 4.28 2.58
C HIS A 57 14.44 3.83 4.06
N LYS A 58 14.62 2.54 4.37
CA LYS A 58 14.50 2.01 5.75
C LYS A 58 15.50 2.63 6.72
N LEU A 59 16.78 2.71 6.33
CA LEU A 59 17.83 3.30 7.18
C LEU A 59 17.56 4.77 7.44
N ASP A 60 17.03 5.46 6.43
CA ASP A 60 16.74 6.86 6.47
C ASP A 60 15.51 7.16 7.34
N TYR A 61 14.46 6.33 7.25
CA TYR A 61 13.34 6.34 8.19
C TYR A 61 13.80 6.10 9.63
N ILE A 62 14.66 5.09 9.88
CA ILE A 62 15.20 4.81 11.23
C ILE A 62 16.03 5.99 11.74
N ARG A 63 16.82 6.64 10.88
CA ARG A 63 17.60 7.83 11.21
C ARG A 63 16.68 9.00 11.58
N LEU A 64 15.69 9.28 10.74
CA LEU A 64 14.72 10.35 10.97
C LEU A 64 13.92 10.10 12.24
N ALA A 65 13.42 8.87 12.46
CA ALA A 65 12.73 8.47 13.68
C ALA A 65 13.57 8.61 14.96
N LYS A 66 14.91 8.68 14.88
CA LYS A 66 15.78 8.95 16.03
C LYS A 66 16.13 10.43 16.22
N ASN A 67 15.91 11.26 15.20
CA ASN A 67 16.15 12.70 15.26
C ASN A 67 14.91 13.39 15.86
N SER A 68 15.03 13.94 17.06
CA SER A 68 13.93 14.58 17.79
C SER A 68 13.32 15.80 17.07
N ARG A 69 14.01 16.35 16.07
CA ARG A 69 13.53 17.46 15.25
C ARG A 69 12.85 17.02 13.94
N SER A 70 12.90 15.73 13.60
CA SER A 70 12.26 15.24 12.38
C SER A 70 10.75 15.17 12.52
N LYS A 71 10.03 15.22 11.39
CA LYS A 71 8.58 15.03 11.37
C LYS A 71 8.20 13.59 11.72
N GLN A 72 9.02 12.62 11.35
CA GLN A 72 8.79 11.20 11.61
C GLN A 72 8.83 10.92 13.12
N TYR A 73 9.78 11.54 13.85
CA TYR A 73 9.80 11.45 15.31
C TYR A 73 8.55 12.08 15.95
N GLN A 74 8.10 13.23 15.44
CA GLN A 74 6.87 13.88 15.92
C GLN A 74 5.64 12.99 15.67
N ILE A 75 5.49 12.42 14.47
CA ILE A 75 4.42 11.46 14.14
C ILE A 75 4.42 10.28 15.12
N ILE A 76 5.58 9.64 15.32
CA ILE A 76 5.73 8.51 16.24
C ILE A 76 5.29 8.92 17.65
N LYS A 77 5.75 10.07 18.13
CA LYS A 77 5.43 10.55 19.48
C LYS A 77 3.93 10.82 19.66
N GLU A 78 3.29 11.46 18.69
CA GLU A 78 1.84 11.70 18.74
C GLU A 78 1.06 10.38 18.75
N PHE A 79 1.43 9.42 17.90
CA PHE A 79 0.78 8.11 17.90
C PHE A 79 1.06 7.29 19.16
N ASP A 80 2.29 7.27 19.68
CA ASP A 80 2.63 6.57 20.92
C ASP A 80 1.87 7.13 22.13
N GLY A 81 1.61 8.44 22.14
CA GLY A 81 0.82 9.10 23.19
C GLY A 81 -0.69 8.85 23.06
N ALA A 82 -1.20 8.72 21.84
CA ALA A 82 -2.64 8.66 21.57
C ALA A 82 -3.20 7.23 21.39
N PHE A 83 -2.42 6.30 20.83
CA PHE A 83 -2.90 4.97 20.47
C PHE A 83 -2.85 3.99 21.64
N LYS A 84 -3.97 3.32 21.89
CA LYS A 84 -4.04 2.19 22.83
C LYS A 84 -3.44 0.94 22.19
N PRO A 85 -3.00 -0.06 22.99
CA PRO A 85 -2.45 -1.31 22.47
C PRO A 85 -3.36 -2.04 21.46
N ARG A 86 -4.68 -1.90 21.58
CA ARG A 86 -5.64 -2.47 20.64
C ARG A 86 -5.58 -1.84 19.24
N HIS A 87 -5.33 -0.52 19.15
CA HIS A 87 -5.20 0.19 17.87
C HIS A 87 -3.90 -0.23 17.18
N GLN A 88 -2.79 -0.26 17.92
CA GLN A 88 -1.49 -0.73 17.43
C GLN A 88 -1.56 -2.19 16.93
N LYS A 89 -2.26 -3.06 17.66
CA LYS A 89 -2.50 -4.45 17.24
C LYS A 89 -3.34 -4.53 15.95
N ALA A 90 -4.36 -3.70 15.81
CA ALA A 90 -5.21 -3.68 14.62
C ALA A 90 -4.41 -3.25 13.37
N VAL A 91 -3.63 -2.17 13.47
CA VAL A 91 -2.73 -1.72 12.39
C VAL A 91 -1.70 -2.79 12.06
N ALA A 92 -1.06 -3.37 13.08
CA ALA A 92 -0.05 -4.41 12.87
C ALA A 92 -0.62 -5.69 12.24
N LEU A 93 -1.86 -6.06 12.57
CA LEU A 93 -2.53 -7.22 11.99
C LEU A 93 -2.93 -6.95 10.54
N TYR A 94 -3.51 -5.78 10.24
CA TYR A 94 -3.89 -5.41 8.88
C TYR A 94 -2.69 -5.47 7.92
N GLN A 95 -1.53 -4.97 8.33
CA GLN A 95 -0.30 -5.03 7.55
C GLN A 95 0.42 -6.39 7.53
N SER A 96 -0.06 -7.36 8.31
CA SER A 96 0.68 -8.61 8.48
C SER A 96 0.66 -9.45 7.21
N ALA A 97 1.85 -9.85 6.77
CA ALA A 97 2.06 -10.89 5.76
C ALA A 97 2.44 -12.26 6.38
N SER A 98 2.46 -12.37 7.72
CA SER A 98 2.84 -13.59 8.43
C SER A 98 1.89 -14.76 8.11
N ARG A 99 2.49 -15.93 7.83
CA ARG A 99 1.76 -17.18 7.59
C ARG A 99 0.91 -17.61 8.80
N ASP A 100 1.36 -17.30 10.01
CA ASP A 100 0.64 -17.63 11.27
C ASP A 100 -0.63 -16.79 11.46
N LYS A 101 -0.86 -15.79 10.61
CA LYS A 101 -2.04 -14.93 10.63
C LYS A 101 -3.01 -15.21 9.49
N ILE A 102 -2.72 -16.21 8.65
CA ILE A 102 -3.61 -16.67 7.59
C ILE A 102 -4.79 -17.40 8.23
N ILE A 103 -6.00 -17.06 7.80
CA ILE A 103 -7.24 -17.74 8.20
C ILE A 103 -7.89 -18.25 6.93
N ASP A 104 -8.12 -19.56 6.83
CA ASP A 104 -8.76 -20.22 5.69
C ASP A 104 -8.16 -19.80 4.33
N GLY A 105 -6.83 -19.73 4.26
CA GLY A 105 -6.09 -19.40 3.04
C GLY A 105 -5.90 -17.91 2.74
N LEU A 106 -6.54 -17.01 3.48
CA LEU A 106 -6.43 -15.56 3.26
C LEU A 106 -5.56 -14.87 4.31
N LYS A 107 -4.68 -13.97 3.84
CA LYS A 107 -3.93 -13.05 4.71
C LYS A 107 -4.87 -11.99 5.31
N PRO A 108 -4.50 -11.38 6.45
CA PRO A 108 -5.28 -10.34 7.12
C PRO A 108 -5.89 -9.27 6.23
N HIS A 109 -5.09 -8.54 5.46
CA HIS A 109 -5.62 -7.50 4.57
C HIS A 109 -6.60 -8.04 3.52
N GLN A 110 -6.41 -9.28 3.02
CA GLN A 110 -7.25 -9.86 1.97
C GLN A 110 -8.66 -10.16 2.49
N TYR A 111 -8.78 -10.87 3.61
CA TYR A 111 -10.11 -11.17 4.17
C TYR A 111 -10.77 -9.92 4.77
N ILE A 112 -10.01 -8.94 5.24
CA ILE A 112 -10.57 -7.64 5.66
C ILE A 112 -11.13 -6.90 4.45
N HIS A 113 -10.42 -6.91 3.31
CA HIS A 113 -10.90 -6.28 2.08
C HIS A 113 -12.16 -6.95 1.53
N GLN A 114 -12.16 -8.28 1.50
CA GLN A 114 -13.35 -9.03 1.10
C GLN A 114 -14.52 -8.78 2.05
N TYR A 115 -14.29 -8.76 3.37
CA TYR A 115 -15.34 -8.42 4.34
C TYR A 115 -15.97 -7.04 4.08
N LEU A 116 -15.18 -6.03 3.71
CA LEU A 116 -15.66 -4.67 3.42
C LEU A 116 -16.34 -4.54 2.06
N LEU A 117 -15.99 -5.38 1.07
CA LEU A 117 -16.60 -5.39 -0.27
C LEU A 117 -17.86 -6.26 -0.33
N ASN A 118 -17.75 -7.50 0.15
CA ASN A 118 -18.81 -8.49 0.19
C ASN A 118 -18.61 -9.44 1.38
N SER A 119 -19.30 -9.15 2.49
CA SER A 119 -19.18 -9.95 3.71
C SER A 119 -19.67 -11.40 3.60
N GLN A 120 -20.33 -11.78 2.49
CA GLN A 120 -20.76 -13.15 2.24
C GLN A 120 -19.64 -14.05 1.69
N GLU A 121 -18.53 -13.47 1.22
CA GLU A 121 -17.40 -14.21 0.63
C GLU A 121 -16.34 -14.61 1.66
N VAL A 122 -16.52 -14.23 2.93
CA VAL A 122 -15.59 -14.54 4.02
C VAL A 122 -16.20 -15.52 5.02
N THR A 123 -15.35 -16.36 5.63
CA THR A 123 -15.78 -17.31 6.65
C THR A 123 -16.20 -16.61 7.94
N SER A 124 -16.91 -17.31 8.84
CA SER A 124 -17.30 -16.75 10.15
C SER A 124 -16.10 -16.32 10.98
N ALA A 125 -14.99 -17.06 10.93
CA ALA A 125 -13.75 -16.74 11.64
C ALA A 125 -13.08 -15.48 11.07
N GLN A 126 -13.00 -15.38 9.73
CA GLN A 126 -12.52 -14.19 9.03
C GLN A 126 -13.40 -12.97 9.32
N THR A 127 -14.72 -13.14 9.31
CA THR A 127 -15.70 -12.09 9.62
C THR A 127 -15.50 -11.53 11.02
N GLN A 128 -15.41 -12.40 12.04
CA GLN A 128 -15.21 -11.97 13.42
C GLN A 128 -13.88 -11.21 13.60
N SER A 129 -12.80 -11.71 12.96
CA SER A 129 -11.50 -11.04 12.99
C SER A 129 -11.55 -9.68 12.28
N ALA A 130 -12.15 -9.62 11.09
CA ALA A 130 -12.30 -8.40 10.31
C ALA A 130 -13.10 -7.33 11.06
N GLN A 131 -14.23 -7.68 11.67
CA GLN A 131 -15.04 -6.76 12.47
C GLN A 131 -14.24 -6.10 13.61
N ILE A 132 -13.45 -6.90 14.35
CA ILE A 132 -12.63 -6.39 15.45
C ILE A 132 -11.56 -5.44 14.91
N VAL A 133 -10.90 -5.82 13.81
CA VAL A 133 -9.83 -5.00 13.20
C VAL A 133 -10.38 -3.71 12.64
N VAL A 134 -11.45 -3.77 11.84
CA VAL A 134 -12.12 -2.61 11.24
C VAL A 134 -12.54 -1.63 12.33
N LYS A 135 -13.21 -2.10 13.39
CA LYS A 135 -13.59 -1.25 14.52
C LYS A 135 -12.39 -0.51 15.11
N HIS A 136 -11.30 -1.22 15.38
CA HIS A 136 -10.13 -0.62 16.02
C HIS A 136 -9.28 0.23 15.08
N LEU A 137 -9.33 -0.01 13.76
CA LEU A 137 -8.74 0.86 12.75
C LEU A 137 -9.53 2.15 12.61
N ASP A 138 -10.86 2.08 12.53
CA ASP A 138 -11.73 3.26 12.47
C ASP A 138 -11.53 4.14 13.72
N GLU A 139 -11.54 3.53 14.92
CA GLU A 139 -11.19 4.23 16.17
C GLU A 139 -9.78 4.87 16.11
N ALA A 140 -8.81 4.21 15.49
CA ALA A 140 -7.45 4.74 15.35
C ALA A 140 -7.40 5.95 14.40
N PHE A 141 -8.16 5.93 13.31
CA PHE A 141 -8.27 7.06 12.39
C PHE A 141 -8.95 8.26 13.04
N ASP A 142 -10.04 8.05 13.79
CA ASP A 142 -10.74 9.10 14.54
C ASP A 142 -9.81 9.79 15.55
N ILE A 143 -8.99 8.99 16.26
CA ILE A 143 -7.96 9.52 17.16
C ILE A 143 -6.91 10.27 16.36
N SER A 144 -6.35 9.66 15.31
CA SER A 144 -5.27 10.27 14.51
C SER A 144 -5.66 11.64 13.97
N LYS A 145 -6.91 11.82 13.56
CA LYS A 145 -7.45 13.07 13.01
C LYS A 145 -7.24 14.27 13.96
N GLN A 146 -7.27 14.02 15.27
CA GLN A 146 -7.14 15.07 16.30
C GLN A 146 -5.70 15.57 16.47
N TYR A 147 -4.70 14.76 16.07
CA TYR A 147 -3.29 15.06 16.28
C TYR A 147 -2.55 15.33 14.97
N LEU A 148 -2.93 14.62 13.90
CA LEU A 148 -2.24 14.63 12.63
C LEU A 148 -3.24 14.61 11.46
N SER A 149 -3.07 15.56 10.55
CA SER A 149 -3.73 15.57 9.25
C SER A 149 -2.72 15.59 8.12
N LEU A 150 -3.04 14.88 7.04
CA LEU A 150 -2.28 14.95 5.81
C LEU A 150 -2.51 16.32 5.19
N SER A 151 -1.44 17.02 4.85
CA SER A 151 -1.58 18.35 4.26
C SER A 151 -2.28 18.32 2.90
N LYS A 152 -3.09 19.33 2.63
CA LYS A 152 -3.67 19.56 1.30
C LYS A 152 -2.57 19.75 0.27
N GLY A 153 -2.75 19.15 -0.90
CA GLY A 153 -1.76 19.09 -1.98
C GLY A 153 -0.71 17.99 -1.80
N GLN A 154 -0.65 17.30 -0.64
CA GLN A 154 0.25 16.18 -0.47
C GLN A 154 -0.08 15.08 -1.48
N ARG A 155 0.96 14.59 -2.17
CA ARG A 155 0.86 13.44 -3.06
C ARG A 155 1.24 12.15 -2.35
N LEU A 156 0.47 11.11 -2.65
CA LEU A 156 0.69 9.72 -2.25
C LEU A 156 0.64 8.84 -3.49
N TYR A 157 1.32 7.70 -3.45
CA TYR A 157 1.46 6.79 -4.58
C TYR A 157 1.00 5.39 -4.18
N ARG A 158 0.30 4.69 -5.06
CA ARG A 158 -0.11 3.30 -4.81
C ARG A 158 0.07 2.47 -6.05
N GLY A 159 0.87 1.42 -5.95
CA GLY A 159 0.94 0.39 -6.98
C GLY A 159 -0.23 -0.57 -6.88
N VAL A 160 -0.90 -0.82 -7.98
CA VAL A 160 -1.99 -1.79 -8.10
C VAL A 160 -1.89 -2.52 -9.42
N SER A 161 -2.37 -3.76 -9.46
CA SER A 161 -2.63 -4.48 -10.71
C SER A 161 -4.14 -4.58 -10.88
N ILE A 162 -4.68 -3.85 -11.86
CA ILE A 162 -6.12 -3.73 -12.07
C ILE A 162 -6.55 -4.41 -13.36
N SER A 163 -7.77 -4.94 -13.36
CA SER A 163 -8.45 -5.45 -14.56
C SER A 163 -8.99 -4.33 -15.44
N GLU A 164 -9.32 -4.64 -16.70
CA GLU A 164 -10.02 -3.71 -17.60
C GLU A 164 -11.31 -3.16 -16.98
N LYS A 165 -12.11 -4.02 -16.32
CA LYS A 165 -13.33 -3.61 -15.62
C LYS A 165 -13.06 -2.59 -14.51
N GLU A 166 -11.98 -2.78 -13.75
CA GLU A 166 -11.59 -1.83 -12.71
C GLU A 166 -11.06 -0.54 -13.31
N LEU A 167 -10.30 -0.59 -14.41
CA LEU A 167 -9.83 0.57 -15.15
C LEU A 167 -11.01 1.41 -15.66
N GLN A 168 -12.04 0.76 -16.22
CA GLN A 168 -13.23 1.43 -16.71
C GLN A 168 -13.92 2.27 -15.62
N LYS A 169 -13.93 1.79 -14.37
CA LYS A 169 -14.46 2.57 -13.22
C LYS A 169 -13.75 3.92 -13.05
N TYR A 170 -12.43 3.99 -13.30
CA TYR A 170 -11.69 5.25 -13.24
C TYR A 170 -12.05 6.16 -14.42
N ILE A 171 -12.15 5.60 -15.62
CA ILE A 171 -12.51 6.35 -16.84
C ILE A 171 -13.92 6.95 -16.69
N ASP A 172 -14.91 6.13 -16.33
CA ASP A 172 -16.30 6.56 -16.14
C ASP A 172 -16.42 7.68 -15.10
N SER A 173 -15.68 7.56 -14.00
CA SER A 173 -15.63 8.58 -12.94
C SER A 173 -15.03 9.89 -13.42
N SER A 174 -13.98 9.82 -14.25
CA SER A 174 -13.35 11.00 -14.86
C SER A 174 -14.28 11.69 -15.85
N GLU A 175 -14.91 10.93 -16.75
CA GLU A 175 -15.80 11.46 -17.80
C GLU A 175 -17.10 12.01 -17.22
N GLY A 176 -17.65 11.34 -16.19
CA GLY A 176 -18.83 11.80 -15.46
C GLY A 176 -18.55 12.92 -14.47
N GLY A 177 -17.28 13.20 -14.16
CA GLY A 177 -16.88 14.18 -13.15
C GLY A 177 -17.42 13.86 -11.75
N GLN A 178 -17.72 12.59 -11.46
CA GLN A 178 -18.27 12.14 -10.18
C GLN A 178 -17.25 11.25 -9.48
N PRO A 179 -16.86 11.57 -8.22
CA PRO A 179 -15.95 10.73 -7.50
C PRO A 179 -16.60 9.38 -7.17
N PHE A 180 -15.80 8.31 -7.16
CA PHE A 180 -16.24 7.02 -6.65
C PHE A 180 -15.66 6.76 -5.25
N VAL A 181 -16.37 5.96 -4.46
CA VAL A 181 -15.92 5.55 -3.13
C VAL A 181 -15.01 4.32 -3.23
N ASN A 182 -13.82 4.40 -2.62
CA ASN A 182 -13.05 3.22 -2.29
C ASN A 182 -13.42 2.77 -0.87
N THR A 183 -14.12 1.65 -0.77
CA THR A 183 -14.66 1.11 0.49
C THR A 183 -13.61 0.51 1.41
N ASN A 184 -12.39 0.30 0.92
CA ASN A 184 -11.29 -0.29 1.68
C ASN A 184 -10.33 0.78 2.21
N TYR A 185 -9.59 0.43 3.27
CA TYR A 185 -8.42 1.19 3.67
C TYR A 185 -7.39 1.19 2.55
N MET A 186 -6.79 2.35 2.30
CA MET A 186 -5.84 2.48 1.21
C MET A 186 -4.41 2.56 1.75
N SER A 187 -3.68 1.46 1.60
CA SER A 187 -2.22 1.44 1.72
C SER A 187 -1.62 2.23 0.56
N THR A 188 -0.85 3.28 0.88
CA THR A 188 -0.15 4.14 -0.09
C THR A 188 1.28 4.36 0.39
N SER A 189 2.15 4.85 -0.49
CA SER A 189 3.52 5.22 -0.19
C SER A 189 3.76 6.69 -0.50
N LEU A 190 4.74 7.28 0.16
CA LEU A 190 5.25 8.62 -0.17
C LEU A 190 6.26 8.59 -1.33
N SER A 191 6.63 7.40 -1.83
CA SER A 191 7.56 7.20 -2.93
C SER A 191 6.90 6.49 -4.11
N GLU A 192 6.98 7.11 -5.30
CA GLU A 192 6.49 6.55 -6.55
C GLU A 192 7.26 5.28 -6.96
N SER A 193 8.58 5.25 -6.75
CA SER A 193 9.40 4.08 -7.09
C SER A 193 9.04 2.86 -6.25
N ILE A 194 8.73 3.07 -4.96
CA ILE A 194 8.20 2.03 -4.08
C ILE A 194 6.83 1.57 -4.58
N ALA A 195 5.93 2.49 -4.93
CA ALA A 195 4.63 2.14 -5.48
C ALA A 195 4.74 1.32 -6.77
N LYS A 196 5.61 1.71 -7.72
CA LYS A 196 5.86 0.97 -8.97
C LYS A 196 6.39 -0.45 -8.72
N ALA A 197 7.21 -0.63 -7.70
CA ALA A 197 7.66 -1.98 -7.31
C ALA A 197 6.55 -2.82 -6.71
N PHE A 198 5.64 -2.21 -5.93
CA PHE A 198 4.49 -2.94 -5.38
C PHE A 198 3.44 -3.29 -6.42
N SER A 199 3.25 -2.51 -7.49
CA SER A 199 2.38 -2.93 -8.61
C SER A 199 2.98 -4.17 -9.28
N ALA A 200 4.26 -4.12 -9.65
CA ALA A 200 4.98 -5.27 -10.23
C ALA A 200 4.89 -6.53 -9.34
N LEU A 201 5.11 -6.38 -8.04
CA LEU A 201 4.98 -7.50 -7.08
C LEU A 201 3.55 -8.04 -7.00
N SER A 202 2.55 -7.16 -7.04
CA SER A 202 1.13 -7.54 -7.04
C SER A 202 0.78 -8.37 -8.29
N TYR A 203 1.27 -7.96 -9.46
CA TYR A 203 1.06 -8.69 -10.72
C TYR A 203 1.72 -10.05 -10.70
N LEU A 204 3.01 -10.12 -10.35
CA LEU A 204 3.73 -11.39 -10.21
C LEU A 204 3.03 -12.36 -9.24
N GLY A 205 2.51 -11.84 -8.13
CA GLY A 205 1.77 -12.64 -7.17
C GLY A 205 0.51 -13.27 -7.76
N LYS A 206 -0.21 -12.55 -8.62
CA LYS A 206 -1.41 -13.05 -9.30
C LYS A 206 -1.07 -14.02 -10.43
N LEU A 207 -0.04 -13.71 -11.23
CA LEU A 207 0.45 -14.58 -12.31
C LEU A 207 0.85 -15.97 -11.81
N ARG A 208 1.36 -16.08 -10.58
CA ARG A 208 1.70 -17.36 -9.94
C ARG A 208 0.47 -18.22 -9.57
N ILE A 209 -0.61 -17.60 -9.13
CA ILE A 209 -1.77 -18.30 -8.55
C ILE A 209 -2.79 -18.63 -9.65
N GLU A 210 -3.02 -17.67 -10.55
CA GLU A 210 -4.01 -17.75 -11.64
C GLU A 210 -3.43 -17.10 -12.91
N PRO A 211 -2.57 -17.82 -13.67
CA PRO A 211 -1.89 -17.29 -14.85
C PRO A 211 -2.85 -16.76 -15.90
N ASP A 212 -3.97 -17.47 -16.13
CA ASP A 212 -4.98 -17.09 -17.13
C ASP A 212 -5.67 -15.76 -16.78
N VAL A 213 -5.82 -15.46 -15.48
CA VAL A 213 -6.44 -14.21 -14.99
C VAL A 213 -5.44 -13.06 -15.00
N ALA A 214 -4.14 -13.35 -14.85
CA ALA A 214 -3.10 -12.33 -14.85
C ALA A 214 -2.92 -11.66 -16.22
N ASN A 215 -3.26 -12.35 -17.32
CA ASN A 215 -3.21 -11.79 -18.68
C ASN A 215 -4.12 -10.56 -18.86
N ASP A 216 -5.17 -10.43 -18.07
CA ASP A 216 -6.13 -9.32 -18.14
C ASP A 216 -5.78 -8.15 -17.20
N LEU A 217 -4.63 -8.22 -16.52
CA LEU A 217 -4.21 -7.23 -15.53
C LEU A 217 -3.19 -6.27 -16.10
N THR A 218 -3.34 -5.00 -15.74
CA THR A 218 -2.36 -3.95 -16.01
C THR A 218 -1.79 -3.42 -14.70
N ASP A 219 -0.47 -3.32 -14.62
CA ASP A 219 0.21 -2.66 -13.52
C ASP A 219 0.13 -1.16 -13.64
N ILE A 220 -0.44 -0.52 -12.62
CA ILE A 220 -0.72 0.91 -12.60
C ILE A 220 -0.21 1.52 -11.30
N VAL A 221 0.36 2.72 -11.42
CA VAL A 221 0.60 3.60 -10.27
C VAL A 221 -0.51 4.63 -10.16
N LEU A 222 -1.28 4.57 -9.07
CA LEU A 222 -2.20 5.65 -8.70
C LEU A 222 -1.41 6.79 -8.07
N VAL A 223 -1.53 7.99 -8.63
CA VAL A 223 -0.96 9.23 -8.10
C VAL A 223 -2.08 10.02 -7.44
N LEU A 224 -2.13 9.98 -6.11
CA LEU A 224 -3.23 10.51 -5.31
C LEU A 224 -2.88 11.87 -4.72
N THR A 225 -3.63 12.92 -5.06
CA THR A 225 -3.44 14.26 -4.50
C THR A 225 -4.51 14.54 -3.45
N ASN A 226 -4.11 14.81 -2.21
CA ASN A 226 -5.06 15.15 -1.15
C ASN A 226 -5.66 16.55 -1.38
N ARG A 227 -6.98 16.67 -1.53
CA ARG A 227 -7.68 17.96 -1.60
C ARG A 227 -8.38 18.36 -0.29
N LYS A 228 -8.38 17.48 0.71
CA LYS A 228 -9.05 17.68 2.00
C LYS A 228 -8.10 18.32 3.02
N GLU A 229 -8.60 19.23 3.83
CA GLU A 229 -7.82 19.93 4.87
C GLU A 229 -7.48 19.03 6.07
N GLU A 230 -8.35 18.05 6.38
CA GLU A 230 -8.27 17.24 7.60
C GLU A 230 -8.27 15.74 7.30
N LEU A 231 -7.61 15.29 6.22
CA LEU A 231 -7.54 13.87 5.92
C LEU A 231 -6.69 13.16 7.00
N PRO A 232 -7.28 12.29 7.85
CA PRO A 232 -6.48 11.53 8.81
C PRO A 232 -5.63 10.50 8.06
N PHE A 233 -4.52 10.12 8.67
CA PHE A 233 -3.66 9.07 8.15
C PHE A 233 -2.97 8.35 9.31
N ILE A 234 -2.54 7.12 9.05
CA ILE A 234 -1.69 6.36 9.96
C ILE A 234 -0.39 6.05 9.22
N VAL A 235 0.75 6.17 9.90
CA VAL A 235 2.04 5.67 9.40
C VAL A 235 2.32 4.41 10.18
N PRO A 236 2.08 3.22 9.62
CA PRO A 236 2.21 2.00 10.40
C PRO A 236 3.67 1.72 10.83
N ASP A 237 4.64 2.17 10.03
CA ASP A 237 6.07 2.15 10.35
C ASP A 237 6.37 2.92 11.65
N ALA A 238 5.47 3.81 12.10
CA ALA A 238 5.61 4.58 13.34
C ALA A 238 5.15 3.80 14.58
N LEU A 239 4.41 2.69 14.42
CA LEU A 239 3.76 1.97 15.51
C LEU A 239 4.54 0.72 15.99
N LYS A 240 5.74 0.45 15.47
CA LYS A 240 6.54 -0.75 15.84
C LYS A 240 7.95 -0.45 16.35
N LYS A 241 8.29 -1.12 17.46
CA LYS A 241 9.65 -1.54 17.82
C LYS A 241 10.01 -2.85 17.06
N VAL A 242 10.92 -2.75 16.07
CA VAL A 242 11.85 -3.79 15.55
C VAL A 242 11.38 -4.77 14.40
N ASN A 243 12.20 -4.77 13.32
CA ASN A 243 12.58 -5.80 12.30
C ASN A 243 11.91 -6.01 10.92
N HIS A 244 10.62 -6.33 10.76
CA HIS A 244 10.21 -7.01 9.50
C HIS A 244 9.65 -6.16 8.34
N ASN A 245 9.00 -5.00 8.55
CA ASN A 245 8.35 -4.25 7.45
C ASN A 245 8.74 -2.77 7.31
N GLN A 246 9.73 -2.28 8.07
CA GLN A 246 10.12 -0.86 8.02
C GLN A 246 10.72 -0.50 6.65
N GLY A 247 10.36 0.66 6.11
CA GLY A 247 10.97 1.23 4.90
C GLY A 247 10.06 1.27 3.67
N GLN A 248 8.78 0.90 3.82
CA GLN A 248 7.77 1.03 2.76
C GLN A 248 7.26 2.48 2.63
N MET A 249 7.60 3.33 3.62
CA MET A 249 7.11 4.71 3.73
C MET A 249 5.59 4.77 3.63
N GLU A 250 4.94 3.77 4.23
CA GLU A 250 3.50 3.60 4.09
C GLU A 250 2.75 4.72 4.81
N VAL A 251 1.79 5.29 4.10
CA VAL A 251 0.72 6.11 4.64
C VAL A 251 -0.57 5.35 4.39
N LEU A 252 -1.17 4.86 5.48
CA LEU A 252 -2.46 4.21 5.44
C LEU A 252 -3.55 5.27 5.54
N LEU A 253 -4.45 5.28 4.56
CA LEU A 253 -5.62 6.15 4.52
C LEU A 253 -6.86 5.42 5.04
N PRO A 254 -7.85 6.16 5.59
CA PRO A 254 -9.10 5.58 6.04
C PRO A 254 -9.86 4.92 4.87
N ARG A 255 -10.83 4.08 5.22
CA ARG A 255 -11.81 3.57 4.26
C ARG A 255 -12.79 4.65 3.82
N ASP A 256 -13.56 4.34 2.78
CA ASP A 256 -14.59 5.20 2.18
C ASP A 256 -14.07 6.54 1.67
N ILE A 257 -12.80 6.57 1.24
CA ILE A 257 -12.25 7.75 0.57
C ILE A 257 -12.85 7.89 -0.83
N GLN A 258 -13.21 9.12 -1.16
CA GLN A 258 -13.71 9.48 -2.48
C GLN A 258 -12.53 9.82 -3.38
N LEU A 259 -12.47 9.16 -4.52
CA LEU A 259 -11.46 9.40 -5.55
C LEU A 259 -12.12 9.99 -6.79
N LEU A 260 -11.57 11.10 -7.26
CA LEU A 260 -11.92 11.67 -8.55
C LEU A 260 -10.69 11.58 -9.48
N PRO A 261 -10.68 10.67 -10.46
CA PRO A 261 -9.63 10.63 -11.47
C PRO A 261 -9.62 11.93 -12.29
N THR A 262 -8.43 12.40 -12.63
CA THR A 262 -8.20 13.72 -13.24
C THR A 262 -7.38 13.63 -14.51
N HIS A 263 -6.46 12.66 -14.59
CA HIS A 263 -5.58 12.48 -15.74
C HIS A 263 -5.08 11.04 -15.81
N PHE A 264 -4.80 10.58 -17.03
CA PHE A 264 -4.32 9.24 -17.34
C PHE A 264 -3.07 9.36 -18.20
N GLU A 265 -2.01 8.66 -17.80
CA GLU A 265 -0.75 8.58 -18.54
C GLU A 265 -0.51 7.10 -18.83
N PHE A 266 -0.71 6.70 -20.09
CA PHE A 266 -0.50 5.35 -20.56
C PHE A 266 0.52 5.39 -21.69
N ASP A 267 1.75 5.03 -21.37
CA ASP A 267 2.82 4.81 -22.33
C ASP A 267 3.38 3.38 -22.19
N GLU A 268 4.25 2.98 -23.11
CA GLU A 268 4.83 1.63 -23.18
C GLU A 268 5.56 1.20 -21.88
N PHE A 269 5.99 2.15 -21.05
CA PHE A 269 6.82 1.90 -19.86
C PHE A 269 6.16 2.34 -18.54
N ASN A 270 5.06 3.10 -18.62
CA ASN A 270 4.37 3.72 -17.50
C ASN A 270 2.87 3.73 -17.74
N ALA A 271 2.14 3.11 -16.81
CA ALA A 271 0.71 3.31 -16.67
C ALA A 271 0.43 4.01 -15.33
N LYS A 272 -0.15 5.21 -15.39
CA LYS A 272 -0.48 6.02 -14.22
C LYS A 272 -1.88 6.58 -14.30
N ILE A 273 -2.55 6.62 -13.16
CA ILE A 273 -3.83 7.30 -12.99
C ILE A 273 -3.65 8.36 -11.91
N TYR A 274 -3.83 9.62 -12.30
CA TYR A 274 -3.83 10.74 -11.37
C TYR A 274 -5.24 10.94 -10.84
N ALA A 275 -5.41 10.93 -9.52
CA ALA A 275 -6.69 11.14 -8.88
C ALA A 275 -6.59 12.08 -7.68
N ASP A 276 -7.63 12.88 -7.49
CA ASP A 276 -7.81 13.71 -6.31
C ASP A 276 -8.57 12.93 -5.23
N ILE A 277 -8.11 13.02 -3.98
CA ILE A 277 -8.88 12.59 -2.81
C ILE A 277 -9.76 13.77 -2.40
N VAL A 278 -11.08 13.63 -2.55
CA VAL A 278 -12.08 14.69 -2.33
C VAL A 278 -12.95 14.46 -1.09
#